data_AF-A0A3B9KVV2-F1
#
_entry.id   AF-A0A3B9KVV2-F1
#
_cell.length_a   1.000
_cell.length_b   1.000
_cell.length_c   1.000
_cell.angle_alpha   90.00
_cell.angle_beta   90.00
_cell.angle_gamma   90.00
#
_symmetry.space_group_name_H-M   'P 1'
#
loop_
_entity.id
_entity.type
_entity.pdbx_description
1 polymer ?
#
loop_
_entity_poly.entity_id
_entity_poly.type
_entity_poly.pdbx_seq_one_letter_code
_entity_poly.pdbx_strand_id
1 'polypeptide(L)' 'NVVFHMMGNPTETRHIVVQNEEAVISPSWSIHSGVGTKNYTFIWGMCGENQVFDDMQGVKTTDLR' A
#
# COMPACT_ATOMS: atom_id res chain seq x y z
N ASN A 1 7.05 -16.09 6.82
CA ASN A 1 5.81 -15.51 6.27
C ASN A 1 6.22 -14.17 5.72
N VAL A 2 5.91 -13.88 4.47
CA VAL A 2 6.24 -12.60 3.84
C VAL A 2 4.98 -11.95 3.29
N VAL A 3 5.01 -10.62 3.19
CA VAL A 3 4.01 -9.80 2.52
C VAL A 3 4.65 -9.16 1.30
N PHE A 4 4.00 -9.27 0.14
CA PHE A 4 4.32 -8.45 -1.02
C PHE A 4 3.56 -7.13 -0.87
N HIS A 5 4.25 -6.08 -0.46
CA HIS A 5 3.68 -4.74 -0.36
C HIS A 5 3.75 -4.08 -1.74
N MET A 6 2.59 -3.87 -2.36
CA MET A 6 2.43 -3.23 -3.65
C MET A 6 2.45 -1.72 -3.47
N MET A 7 3.35 -1.07 -4.20
CA MET A 7 3.58 0.37 -4.18
C MET A 7 3.85 0.89 -5.60
N GLY A 8 4.03 2.20 -5.73
CA GLY A 8 4.27 2.85 -7.00
C GLY A 8 3.04 3.55 -7.57
N ASN A 9 3.22 4.20 -8.71
CA ASN A 9 2.11 4.77 -9.48
C ASN A 9 1.19 3.60 -9.93
N PRO A 10 -0.15 3.78 -9.97
CA PRO A 10 -1.08 2.76 -10.45
C PRO A 10 -0.71 2.09 -11.77
N THR A 11 -0.05 2.80 -12.70
CA THR A 11 0.35 2.28 -14.01
C THR A 11 1.80 1.81 -14.07
N GLU A 12 2.53 1.85 -12.97
CA GLU A 12 3.91 1.40 -12.86
C GLU A 12 4.16 0.86 -11.44
N THR A 13 3.46 -0.22 -11.10
CA THR A 13 3.58 -0.80 -9.77
C THR A 13 4.93 -1.48 -9.58
N ARG A 14 5.37 -1.52 -8.33
CA ARG A 14 6.52 -2.28 -7.82
C ARG A 14 6.10 -2.96 -6.53
N HIS A 15 6.94 -3.87 -6.03
CA HIS A 15 6.71 -4.49 -4.75
C HIS A 15 7.97 -4.53 -3.91
N ILE A 16 7.77 -4.50 -2.59
CA ILE A 16 8.78 -4.82 -1.58
C ILE A 16 8.34 -6.12 -0.90
N VAL A 17 9.28 -7.05 -0.71
CA VAL A 17 9.05 -8.23 0.10
C VAL A 17 9.34 -7.86 1.56
N VAL A 18 8.29 -7.85 2.37
CA VAL A 18 8.30 -7.39 3.76
C VAL A 18 8.25 -8.59 4.70
N GLN A 19 9.13 -8.61 5.70
CA GLN A 19 9.17 -9.60 6.78
C GLN A 19 8.34 -9.16 7.99
N ASN A 20 8.27 -10.02 9.01
CA ASN A 20 7.57 -9.71 10.26
C ASN A 20 8.13 -8.43 10.90
N GLU A 21 7.24 -7.54 11.34
CA GLU A 21 7.57 -6.29 12.07
C GLU A 21 8.40 -5.24 11.31
N GLU A 22 8.50 -5.37 9.99
CA GLU A 22 9.03 -4.31 9.13
C GLU A 22 7.95 -3.29 8.75
N ALA A 23 8.39 -2.06 8.45
CA ALA A 23 7.52 -0.97 8.04
C ALA A 23 7.88 -0.46 6.64
N VAL A 24 6.87 0.03 5.90
CA VAL A 24 7.04 0.64 4.57
C VAL A 24 6.45 2.04 4.58
N ILE A 25 7.19 3.01 4.05
CA ILE A 25 6.73 4.39 3.85
C ILE A 25 6.06 4.49 2.48
N SER A 26 4.84 5.03 2.42
CA SER A 26 4.11 5.26 1.17
C SER A 26 4.04 6.77 0.87
N PRO A 27 4.65 7.25 -0.22
CA PRO A 27 4.49 8.64 -0.66
C PRO A 27 3.09 8.88 -1.26
N SER A 28 2.59 10.11 -1.25
CA SER A 28 1.20 10.43 -1.62
C SER A 28 0.76 10.01 -3.03
N TRP A 29 1.70 9.88 -3.97
CA TRP A 29 1.43 9.45 -5.34
C TRP A 29 1.39 7.92 -5.52
N SER A 30 1.72 7.17 -4.47
CA SER A 30 1.83 5.72 -4.49
C SER A 30 0.57 5.05 -3.97
N ILE A 31 0.21 3.92 -4.57
CA ILE A 31 -0.69 2.96 -3.90
C ILE A 31 0.02 2.34 -2.69
N HIS A 32 -0.76 1.75 -1.78
CA HIS A 32 -0.25 0.98 -0.64
C HIS A 32 -1.21 -0.20 -0.35
N SER A 33 -1.06 -1.27 -1.13
CA SER A 33 -1.83 -2.52 -0.96
C SER A 33 -0.88 -3.66 -0.60
N GLY A 34 -1.36 -4.76 -0.02
CA GLY A 34 -0.52 -5.86 0.43
C GLY A 34 -1.16 -7.22 0.25
N VAL A 35 -0.35 -8.22 -0.09
CA VAL A 35 -0.77 -9.63 -0.13
C VAL A 35 0.22 -10.50 0.63
N GLY A 36 -0.28 -11.19 1.66
CA GLY A 36 0.51 -12.09 2.49
C GLY A 36 0.54 -13.51 1.93
N THR A 37 1.65 -14.20 2.14
CA THR A 37 1.76 -15.65 1.88
C THR A 37 1.04 -16.51 2.92
N LYS A 38 0.67 -15.92 4.06
CA LYS A 38 -0.25 -16.42 5.09
C LYS A 38 -0.96 -15.23 5.75
N ASN A 39 -1.90 -15.51 6.66
CA ASN A 39 -2.52 -14.49 7.52
C ASN A 39 -1.46 -13.61 8.19
N TYR A 40 -1.75 -12.32 8.27
CA TYR A 40 -0.89 -11.32 8.91
C TYR A 40 -1.75 -10.20 9.50
N THR A 41 -1.13 -9.38 10.33
CA THR A 41 -1.73 -8.16 10.89
C THR A 41 -0.80 -7.01 10.57
N PHE A 42 -1.36 -5.82 10.36
CA PHE A 42 -0.58 -4.61 10.14
C PHE A 42 -1.26 -3.42 10.82
N ILE A 43 -0.47 -2.38 11.05
CA ILE A 43 -0.93 -1.09 11.56
C ILE A 43 -0.68 -0.07 10.44
N TRP A 44 -1.64 0.83 10.22
CA TRP A 44 -1.50 1.94 9.30
C TRP A 44 -1.58 3.27 10.07
N GLY A 45 -0.85 4.26 9.56
CA GLY A 45 -0.87 5.63 10.06
C GLY A 45 -0.72 6.58 8.89
N MET A 46 -1.44 7.70 8.93
CA MET A 46 -1.41 8.71 7.89
C MET A 46 -1.35 10.10 8.49
N CYS A 47 -0.75 11.02 7.75
CA CYS A 47 -0.77 12.45 8.01
C CYS A 47 -0.84 13.19 6.68
N GLY A 48 -1.21 14.47 6.72
CA GLY A 48 -1.39 15.27 5.52
C GLY A 48 -2.10 16.58 5.84
N GLU A 49 -2.67 17.20 4.82
CA GLU A 49 -3.36 18.48 4.93
C GLU A 49 -4.74 18.39 5.60
N ASN A 50 -5.38 17.22 5.59
CA ASN A 50 -6.74 17.03 6.11
C ASN A 50 -6.93 15.61 6.71
N GLN A 51 -8.10 15.38 7.31
CA GLN A 51 -8.56 14.07 7.83
C GLN A 51 -9.85 13.61 7.13
N VAL A 52 -10.00 13.96 5.86
CA VAL A 52 -11.16 13.62 5.02
C VAL A 52 -10.84 12.31 4.29
N PHE A 53 -11.16 11.18 4.92
CA PHE A 53 -10.71 9.86 4.46
C PHE A 53 -11.32 9.38 3.14
N ASP A 54 -12.41 10.00 2.68
CA ASP A 54 -13.05 9.73 1.39
C ASP A 54 -12.51 10.61 0.25
N ASP A 55 -11.66 11.59 0.55
CA ASP A 55 -10.91 12.38 -0.43
C ASP A 55 -9.72 11.57 -0.98
N MET A 56 -10.04 10.56 -1.79
CA MET A 56 -9.07 9.65 -2.37
C MET A 56 -9.36 9.38 -3.84
N GLN A 57 -8.31 9.21 -4.64
CA GLN A 57 -8.43 8.68 -6.00
C GLN A 57 -8.53 7.15 -5.95
N GLY A 58 -9.76 6.62 -6.06
CA GLY A 58 -9.99 5.19 -6.18
C GLY A 58 -9.41 4.60 -7.47
N VAL A 59 -8.78 3.43 -7.37
CA VAL A 59 -8.23 2.69 -8.51
C VAL A 59 -8.79 1.27 -8.52
N LYS A 60 -9.34 0.84 -9.66
CA LYS A 60 -9.80 -0.54 -9.81
C LYS A 60 -8.61 -1.46 -10.03
N THR A 61 -8.63 -2.64 -9.45
CA THR A 61 -7.56 -3.65 -9.63
C THR A 61 -7.33 -4.00 -11.10
N THR A 62 -8.36 -3.96 -11.94
CA THR A 62 -8.27 -4.20 -13.39
C THR A 62 -7.43 -3.16 -14.15
N ASP A 63 -7.23 -2.00 -13.54
CA ASP A 63 -6.58 -0.85 -14.16
C ASP A 63 -5.09 -0.77 -13.78
N LEU A 64 -4.65 -1.58 -12.80
CA LEU A 64 -3.25 -1.64 -12.34
C LEU A 64 -2.32 -2.27 -13.38
N ARG A 65 -1.04 -1.85 -13.38
CA ARG A 65 0.02 -2.38 -14.26
C ARG A 65 1.32 -2.65 -13.52
#